data_AF-A0A1B6DVH7-F1
#
_entry.id   AF-A0A1B6DVH7-F1
#
_cell.length_a   1.000
_cell.length_b   1.000
_cell.length_c   1.000
_cell.angle_alpha   90.00
_cell.angle_beta   90.00
_cell.angle_gamma   90.00
#
_symmetry.space_group_name_H-M   'P 1'
#
loop_
_entity.id
_entity.type
_entity.pdbx_description
1 polymer ?
#
loop_
_entity_poly.entity_id
_entity_poly.type
_entity_poly.pdbx_seq_one_letter_code
_entity_poly.pdbx_strand_id
1 'polypeptide(L)'
;LEKKLEHLGQGSHIKYRLFMSAEPAATASAHIIPQGILESSIKITNEPPTGMMANLHKALDNFNQETLEMCSKEAEFKTILFSLCYFHAVVAERRKFGPQGWNKIYPFNVGDLNISVSVLYNYLEANSKVPWEDLRYLFGEIMYGGHITDDWDRRLCISYLEELMQPDLVDGELFLAPGFPAPPNTDYQGYHAYIDEAMPPESPYLYGLHPNAEIGFLSTTSENLFRTVFEMQPREAGSSGGATVTREDKVKQIVDEIIEKLPEEFNMTEIMGKVEERTPYVIVAFQECQRMNFLTGEMKRSLKELDLGLKGELTITSHMEDLENALFLDQVPGIWTQRAYPSLLGLTSWFADLLLRLRELETWST
;
A
#
# COMPACT_ATOMS: atom_id res chain seq x y z
N LEU A 1 -32.60 -6.29 -3.55
CA LEU A 1 -32.44 -7.48 -2.66
C LEU A 1 -32.91 -7.13 -1.26
N GLU A 2 -32.39 -6.05 -0.67
CA GLU A 2 -32.78 -5.43 0.60
C GLU A 2 -34.26 -5.55 0.98
N LYS A 3 -35.18 -4.94 0.23
CA LYS A 3 -36.64 -5.02 0.50
C LYS A 3 -37.19 -6.46 0.56
N LYS A 4 -36.59 -7.40 -0.20
CA LYS A 4 -36.97 -8.82 -0.15
C LYS A 4 -36.42 -9.49 1.12
N LEU A 5 -35.23 -9.11 1.58
CA LEU A 5 -34.65 -9.62 2.83
C LEU A 5 -35.46 -9.18 4.04
N GLU A 6 -35.86 -7.91 4.08
CA GLU A 6 -36.73 -7.38 5.14
C GLU A 6 -38.06 -8.11 5.18
N HIS A 7 -38.71 -8.28 4.02
CA HIS A 7 -39.99 -8.97 3.93
C HIS A 7 -39.88 -10.46 4.30
N LEU A 8 -38.88 -11.16 3.78
CA LEU A 8 -38.68 -12.59 4.04
C LEU A 8 -38.13 -12.87 5.44
N GLY A 9 -37.46 -11.91 6.08
CA GLY A 9 -37.00 -12.04 7.46
C GLY A 9 -38.16 -12.11 8.44
N GLN A 10 -39.22 -11.34 8.20
CA GLN A 10 -40.43 -11.33 9.03
C GLN A 10 -41.23 -12.62 8.84
N GLY A 11 -41.39 -13.39 9.92
CA GLY A 11 -42.13 -14.67 9.88
C GLY A 11 -41.36 -15.83 9.26
N SER A 12 -40.05 -15.68 9.03
CA SER A 12 -39.19 -16.80 8.61
C SER A 12 -39.07 -17.89 9.69
N HIS A 13 -38.78 -19.10 9.24
CA HIS A 13 -38.50 -20.22 10.14
C HIS A 13 -37.26 -19.93 11.00
N ILE A 14 -37.25 -20.34 12.28
CA ILE A 14 -36.16 -20.02 13.23
C ILE A 14 -34.76 -20.46 12.80
N LYS A 15 -34.68 -21.50 11.94
CA LYS A 15 -33.43 -22.01 11.35
C LYS A 15 -33.06 -21.37 10.00
N TYR A 16 -33.86 -20.44 9.49
CA TYR A 16 -33.54 -19.73 8.27
C TYR A 16 -32.26 -18.92 8.46
N ARG A 17 -31.30 -19.10 7.54
CA ARG A 17 -30.06 -18.35 7.49
C ARG A 17 -29.81 -17.98 6.03
N LEU A 18 -29.41 -16.74 5.80
CA LEU A 18 -28.93 -16.27 4.51
C LEU A 18 -27.45 -15.95 4.64
N PHE A 19 -26.66 -16.53 3.73
CA PHE A 19 -25.24 -16.24 3.62
C PHE A 19 -25.00 -15.47 2.33
N MET A 20 -24.27 -14.37 2.43
CA MET A 20 -23.82 -13.58 1.28
C MET A 20 -22.31 -13.47 1.38
N SER A 21 -21.63 -13.62 0.25
CA SER A 21 -20.19 -13.50 0.13
C SER A 21 -19.89 -12.48 -0.95
N ALA A 22 -19.07 -11.49 -0.60
CA ALA A 22 -18.67 -10.41 -1.49
C ALA A 22 -17.26 -9.98 -1.10
N GLU A 23 -16.47 -9.56 -2.08
CA GLU A 23 -15.20 -8.90 -1.81
C GLU A 23 -15.43 -7.48 -1.30
N PRO A 24 -14.61 -7.00 -0.34
CA PRO A 24 -14.67 -5.62 0.10
C PRO A 24 -14.36 -4.68 -1.08
N ALA A 25 -15.13 -3.60 -1.20
CA ALA A 25 -14.86 -2.61 -2.23
C ALA A 25 -13.57 -1.85 -1.94
N ALA A 26 -12.76 -1.62 -2.98
CA ALA A 26 -11.49 -0.90 -2.85
C ALA A 26 -11.67 0.58 -2.45
N THR A 27 -12.82 1.17 -2.77
CA THR A 27 -13.19 2.55 -2.40
C THR A 27 -14.66 2.62 -2.00
N ALA A 28 -15.03 3.64 -1.23
CA ALA A 28 -16.43 3.91 -0.88
C ALA A 28 -17.32 4.08 -2.12
N SER A 29 -16.80 4.72 -3.18
CA SER A 29 -17.51 4.92 -4.44
C SER A 29 -17.71 3.64 -5.26
N ALA A 30 -16.85 2.64 -5.08
CA ALA A 30 -16.97 1.34 -5.73
C ALA A 30 -17.85 0.36 -4.92
N HIS A 31 -18.41 0.80 -3.80
CA HIS A 31 -19.18 -0.09 -2.93
C HIS A 31 -20.56 -0.42 -3.51
N ILE A 32 -20.71 -1.67 -3.94
CA ILE A 32 -21.94 -2.16 -4.58
C ILE A 32 -22.98 -2.70 -3.60
N ILE A 33 -22.62 -2.91 -2.33
CA ILE A 33 -23.53 -3.52 -1.34
C ILE A 33 -24.37 -2.41 -0.72
N PRO A 34 -25.71 -2.48 -0.81
CA PRO A 34 -26.59 -1.49 -0.19
C PRO A 34 -26.36 -1.40 1.32
N GLN A 35 -26.34 -0.17 1.84
CA GLN A 35 -26.06 0.12 3.24
C GLN A 35 -27.00 -0.62 4.20
N GLY A 36 -28.31 -0.66 3.94
CA GLY A 36 -29.25 -1.32 4.84
C GLY A 36 -29.09 -2.84 4.88
N ILE A 37 -28.55 -3.46 3.82
CA ILE A 37 -28.14 -4.88 3.88
C ILE A 37 -26.97 -5.07 4.84
N LEU A 38 -25.98 -4.17 4.82
CA LEU A 38 -24.85 -4.23 5.74
C LEU A 38 -25.32 -3.96 7.18
N GLU A 39 -26.15 -2.96 7.40
CA GLU A 39 -26.66 -2.65 8.75
C GLU A 39 -27.47 -3.79 9.37
N SER A 40 -28.24 -4.52 8.55
CA SER A 40 -29.09 -5.63 8.99
C SER A 40 -28.39 -7.01 9.00
N SER A 41 -27.10 -7.09 8.64
CA SER A 41 -26.37 -8.35 8.56
C SER A 41 -25.26 -8.48 9.61
N ILE A 42 -24.98 -9.74 10.00
CA ILE A 42 -23.78 -10.09 10.75
C ILE A 42 -22.62 -10.13 9.75
N LYS A 43 -21.62 -9.28 9.96
CA LYS A 43 -20.43 -9.19 9.10
C LYS A 43 -19.36 -10.13 9.65
N ILE A 44 -18.90 -11.04 8.80
CA ILE A 44 -17.77 -11.92 9.10
C ILE A 44 -16.71 -11.62 8.06
N THR A 45 -15.58 -11.06 8.49
CA THR A 45 -14.40 -10.85 7.66
C THR A 45 -13.49 -12.06 7.79
N ASN A 46 -13.09 -12.62 6.65
CA ASN A 46 -12.06 -13.66 6.60
C ASN A 46 -10.78 -13.02 6.09
N GLU A 47 -9.89 -12.67 7.01
CA GLU A 47 -8.58 -12.11 6.68
C GLU A 47 -7.54 -13.23 6.68
N PRO A 48 -6.60 -13.25 5.71
CA PRO A 48 -5.50 -14.18 5.78
C PRO A 48 -4.71 -13.93 7.07
N PRO A 49 -4.18 -14.99 7.71
CA PRO A 49 -3.36 -14.81 8.90
C PRO A 49 -2.16 -13.93 8.55
N THR A 50 -1.82 -13.02 9.46
CA THR A 50 -0.75 -12.04 9.26
C THR A 50 0.50 -12.47 10.00
N GLY A 51 1.67 -12.07 9.49
CA GLY A 51 2.97 -12.43 10.07
C GLY A 51 3.64 -13.61 9.38
N MET A 52 4.96 -13.71 9.56
CA MET A 52 5.81 -14.69 8.91
C MET A 52 5.44 -16.12 9.31
N MET A 53 5.25 -16.35 10.61
CA MET A 53 4.98 -17.69 11.16
C MET A 53 3.75 -18.34 10.54
N ALA A 54 2.62 -17.63 10.56
CA ALA A 54 1.37 -18.17 10.05
C ALA A 54 1.37 -18.30 8.52
N ASN A 55 2.05 -17.40 7.80
CA ASN A 55 2.20 -17.53 6.34
C ASN A 55 3.15 -18.68 5.96
N LEU A 56 4.17 -18.97 6.76
CA LEU A 56 5.06 -20.09 6.52
C LEU A 56 4.36 -21.43 6.75
N HIS A 57 3.58 -21.57 7.83
CA HIS A 57 2.70 -22.73 8.01
C HIS A 57 1.73 -22.88 6.84
N LYS A 58 1.07 -21.79 6.46
CA LYS A 58 0.13 -21.80 5.33
C LYS A 58 0.81 -22.18 4.00
N ALA A 59 2.07 -21.78 3.79
CA ALA A 59 2.83 -22.18 2.62
C ALA A 59 3.11 -23.70 2.64
N LEU A 60 3.51 -24.24 3.79
CA LEU A 60 3.74 -25.68 3.98
C LEU A 60 2.46 -26.52 3.90
N ASP A 61 1.31 -26.00 4.33
CA ASP A 61 -0.01 -26.67 4.27
C ASP A 61 -0.45 -27.01 2.84
N ASN A 62 0.21 -26.47 1.82
CA ASN A 62 -0.02 -26.85 0.42
C ASN A 62 0.61 -28.20 0.05
N PHE A 63 1.42 -28.76 0.95
CA PHE A 63 2.16 -29.99 0.77
C PHE A 63 1.83 -30.99 1.86
N ASN A 64 2.26 -32.24 1.67
CA ASN A 64 2.04 -33.34 2.60
C ASN A 64 3.30 -34.21 2.70
N GLN A 65 3.26 -35.21 3.57
CA GLN A 65 4.39 -36.14 3.77
C GLN A 65 4.82 -36.80 2.46
N GLU A 66 3.86 -37.21 1.62
CA GLU A 66 4.16 -37.86 0.33
C GLU A 66 4.94 -36.92 -0.60
N THR A 67 4.63 -35.63 -0.58
CA THR A 67 5.37 -34.62 -1.36
C THR A 67 6.80 -34.49 -0.85
N LEU A 68 7.01 -34.48 0.47
CA LEU A 68 8.36 -34.39 1.05
C LEU A 68 9.23 -35.61 0.72
N GLU A 69 8.63 -36.78 0.55
CA GLU A 69 9.29 -38.07 0.28
C GLU A 69 9.34 -38.43 -1.21
N MET A 70 8.87 -37.55 -2.09
CA MET A 70 8.73 -37.87 -3.52
C MET A 70 10.08 -37.94 -4.27
N CYS A 71 11.10 -37.24 -3.77
CA CYS A 71 12.39 -37.10 -4.45
C CYS A 71 13.42 -38.09 -3.88
N SER A 72 14.22 -38.70 -4.76
CA SER A 72 15.33 -39.58 -4.41
C SER A 72 16.42 -38.89 -3.58
N LYS A 73 16.54 -37.56 -3.70
CA LYS A 73 17.44 -36.68 -2.93
C LYS A 73 16.67 -35.95 -1.84
N GLU A 74 16.19 -36.70 -0.87
CA GLU A 74 15.27 -36.18 0.15
C GLU A 74 15.85 -34.99 0.93
N ALA A 75 17.13 -35.05 1.34
CA ALA A 75 17.72 -34.00 2.16
C ALA A 75 17.77 -32.65 1.42
N GLU A 76 18.22 -32.66 0.18
CA GLU A 76 18.27 -31.47 -0.68
C GLU A 76 16.87 -30.97 -1.02
N PHE A 77 15.97 -31.88 -1.42
CA PHE A 77 14.61 -31.51 -1.83
C PHE A 77 13.83 -30.88 -0.67
N LYS A 78 13.80 -31.52 0.50
CA LYS A 78 13.04 -31.04 1.66
C LYS A 78 13.55 -29.67 2.15
N THR A 79 14.87 -29.49 2.19
CA THR A 79 15.47 -28.22 2.63
C THR A 79 15.19 -27.08 1.65
N ILE A 80 15.32 -27.33 0.34
CA ILE A 80 15.01 -26.31 -0.69
C ILE A 80 13.51 -26.01 -0.74
N LEU A 81 12.64 -27.02 -0.56
CA LEU A 81 11.19 -26.83 -0.47
C LEU A 81 10.81 -25.93 0.70
N PHE A 82 11.39 -26.17 1.88
CA PHE A 82 11.16 -25.29 3.04
C PHE A 82 11.64 -23.86 2.76
N SER A 83 12.82 -23.71 2.16
CA SER A 83 13.34 -22.39 1.76
C SER A 83 12.43 -21.70 0.73
N LEU A 84 11.79 -22.45 -0.18
CA LEU A 84 10.77 -21.91 -1.10
C LEU A 84 9.51 -21.45 -0.37
N CYS A 85 9.07 -22.20 0.64
CA CYS A 85 7.93 -21.80 1.48
C CYS A 85 8.24 -20.53 2.25
N TYR A 86 9.45 -20.41 2.80
CA TYR A 86 9.94 -19.21 3.45
C TYR A 86 10.01 -18.03 2.49
N PHE A 87 10.61 -18.21 1.32
CA PHE A 87 10.65 -17.21 0.26
C PHE A 87 9.23 -16.76 -0.14
N HIS A 88 8.30 -17.69 -0.31
CA HIS A 88 6.90 -17.39 -0.63
C HIS A 88 6.24 -16.53 0.45
N ALA A 89 6.44 -16.87 1.72
CA ALA A 89 5.94 -16.08 2.85
C ALA A 89 6.56 -14.67 2.88
N VAL A 90 7.87 -14.54 2.61
CA VAL A 90 8.57 -13.26 2.50
C VAL A 90 7.95 -12.39 1.40
N VAL A 91 7.85 -12.89 0.17
CA VAL A 91 7.36 -12.08 -0.96
C VAL A 91 5.90 -11.66 -0.77
N ALA A 92 5.08 -12.51 -0.16
CA ALA A 92 3.69 -12.22 0.15
C ALA A 92 3.52 -11.15 1.24
N GLU A 93 4.28 -11.25 2.34
CA GLU A 93 4.15 -10.33 3.48
C GLU A 93 4.87 -9.00 3.25
N ARG A 94 5.94 -8.97 2.43
CA ARG A 94 6.69 -7.74 2.14
C ARG A 94 5.83 -6.59 1.61
N ARG A 95 4.68 -6.88 0.99
CA ARG A 95 3.71 -5.86 0.53
C ARG A 95 3.25 -4.91 1.64
N LYS A 96 3.29 -5.31 2.91
CA LYS A 96 2.87 -4.47 4.04
C LYS A 96 3.80 -3.29 4.31
N PHE A 97 5.04 -3.34 3.83
CA PHE A 97 6.03 -2.28 4.00
C PHE A 97 6.01 -1.23 2.86
N GLY A 98 4.99 -1.26 2.00
CA GLY A 98 4.86 -0.32 0.89
C GLY A 98 6.10 -0.35 -0.04
N PRO A 99 6.58 0.80 -0.53
CA PRO A 99 7.74 0.88 -1.43
C PRO A 99 9.06 0.34 -0.84
N GLN A 100 9.20 0.24 0.48
CA GLN A 100 10.37 -0.42 1.09
C GLN A 100 10.31 -1.95 0.94
N GLY A 101 9.10 -2.49 0.80
CA GLY A 101 8.83 -3.89 0.50
C GLY A 101 8.90 -4.17 -0.99
N TRP A 102 7.96 -3.57 -1.74
CA TRP A 102 7.80 -3.65 -3.18
C TRP A 102 7.36 -2.29 -3.74
N ASN A 103 7.91 -1.88 -4.88
CA ASN A 103 7.47 -0.64 -5.54
C ASN A 103 6.02 -0.75 -6.05
N LYS A 104 5.59 -1.96 -6.44
CA LYS A 104 4.21 -2.24 -6.88
C LYS A 104 3.63 -3.46 -6.16
N ILE A 105 2.30 -3.56 -6.16
CA ILE A 105 1.59 -4.73 -5.62
C ILE A 105 1.55 -5.82 -6.69
N TYR A 106 2.21 -6.95 -6.42
CA TYR A 106 2.22 -8.12 -7.30
C TYR A 106 1.29 -9.22 -6.79
N PRO A 107 0.57 -9.92 -7.69
CA PRO A 107 -0.39 -10.96 -7.31
C PRO A 107 0.28 -12.34 -7.15
N PHE A 108 1.30 -12.44 -6.28
CA PHE A 108 1.91 -13.73 -5.96
C PHE A 108 0.88 -14.67 -5.35
N ASN A 109 0.85 -15.91 -5.82
CA ASN A 109 -0.15 -16.89 -5.44
C ASN A 109 0.47 -18.25 -5.13
N VAL A 110 -0.32 -19.11 -4.50
CA VAL A 110 0.08 -20.48 -4.12
C VAL A 110 0.43 -21.35 -5.34
N GLY A 111 -0.16 -21.07 -6.50
CA GLY A 111 0.19 -21.74 -7.75
C GLY A 111 1.65 -21.53 -8.14
N ASP A 112 2.20 -20.34 -7.92
CA ASP A 112 3.63 -20.05 -8.15
C ASP A 112 4.53 -20.95 -7.29
N LEU A 113 4.16 -21.13 -6.01
CA LEU A 113 4.85 -22.02 -5.08
C LEU A 113 4.74 -23.50 -5.49
N ASN A 114 3.53 -23.98 -5.79
CA ASN A 114 3.28 -25.38 -6.14
C ASN A 114 4.01 -25.80 -7.44
N ILE A 115 3.99 -24.94 -8.46
CA ILE A 115 4.72 -25.20 -9.70
C ILE A 115 6.22 -25.12 -9.46
N SER A 116 6.70 -24.18 -8.62
CA SER A 116 8.13 -24.11 -8.26
C SER A 116 8.62 -25.40 -7.60
N VAL A 117 7.83 -25.98 -6.68
CA VAL A 117 8.17 -27.29 -6.06
C VAL A 117 8.12 -28.44 -7.08
N SER A 118 7.18 -28.41 -8.02
CA SER A 118 7.14 -29.40 -9.10
C SER A 118 8.36 -29.31 -10.02
N VAL A 119 8.81 -28.09 -10.33
CA VAL A 119 10.04 -27.82 -11.11
C VAL A 119 11.27 -28.27 -10.32
N LEU A 120 11.34 -27.97 -9.03
CA LEU A 120 12.40 -28.43 -8.13
C LEU A 120 12.57 -29.95 -8.20
N TYR A 121 11.48 -30.70 -8.04
CA TYR A 121 11.49 -32.15 -8.12
C TYR A 121 12.09 -32.64 -9.45
N ASN A 122 11.56 -32.15 -10.57
CA ASN A 122 12.01 -32.58 -11.90
C ASN A 122 13.50 -32.28 -12.14
N TYR A 123 14.00 -31.12 -11.69
CA TYR A 123 15.41 -30.76 -11.85
C TYR A 123 16.34 -31.56 -10.94
N LEU A 124 15.91 -31.88 -9.71
CA LEU A 124 16.72 -32.70 -8.81
C LEU A 124 16.81 -34.15 -9.25
N GLU A 125 15.74 -34.72 -9.83
CA GLU A 125 15.74 -36.07 -10.40
C GLU A 125 16.56 -36.16 -11.70
N ALA A 126 16.51 -35.14 -12.55
CA ALA A 126 17.20 -35.16 -13.84
C ALA A 126 18.71 -34.92 -13.76
N ASN A 127 19.20 -34.32 -12.66
CA ASN A 127 20.61 -33.93 -12.51
C ASN A 127 21.27 -34.75 -11.40
N SER A 128 22.60 -34.89 -11.39
CA SER A 128 23.31 -35.56 -10.29
C SER A 128 23.58 -34.63 -9.11
N LYS A 129 23.79 -33.34 -9.38
CA LYS A 129 24.00 -32.27 -8.38
C LYS A 129 22.85 -31.26 -8.45
N VAL A 130 22.69 -30.45 -7.40
CA VAL A 130 21.70 -29.37 -7.38
C VAL A 130 22.11 -28.27 -8.38
N PRO A 131 21.30 -27.97 -9.41
CA PRO A 131 21.60 -26.92 -10.38
C PRO A 131 21.13 -25.56 -9.86
N TRP A 132 21.89 -24.96 -8.93
CA TRP A 132 21.51 -23.74 -8.22
C TRP A 132 21.21 -22.54 -9.14
N GLU A 133 22.01 -22.33 -10.19
CA GLU A 133 21.80 -21.21 -11.13
C GLU A 133 20.49 -21.38 -11.91
N ASP A 134 20.21 -22.58 -12.43
CA ASP A 134 18.99 -22.87 -13.15
C ASP A 134 17.76 -22.73 -12.26
N LEU A 135 17.81 -23.27 -11.03
CA LEU A 135 16.69 -23.18 -10.08
C LEU A 135 16.40 -21.72 -9.70
N ARG A 136 17.44 -20.93 -9.37
CA ARG A 136 17.28 -19.50 -9.05
C ARG A 136 16.73 -18.71 -10.23
N TYR A 137 17.20 -19.00 -11.45
CA TYR A 137 16.67 -18.39 -12.66
C TYR A 137 15.20 -18.75 -12.88
N LEU A 138 14.83 -20.03 -12.80
CA LEU A 138 13.45 -20.47 -13.01
C LEU A 138 12.51 -19.82 -11.97
N PHE A 139 12.86 -19.85 -10.70
CA PHE A 139 12.01 -19.27 -9.65
C PHE A 139 11.97 -17.75 -9.72
N GLY A 140 13.11 -17.11 -9.90
CA GLY A 140 13.26 -15.65 -9.81
C GLY A 140 12.83 -14.91 -11.08
N GLU A 141 13.14 -15.44 -12.25
CA GLU A 141 12.88 -14.78 -13.54
C GLU A 141 11.57 -15.23 -14.16
N ILE A 142 11.20 -16.52 -14.02
CA ILE A 142 10.04 -17.10 -14.70
C ILE A 142 8.83 -17.18 -13.77
N MET A 143 8.95 -17.89 -12.65
CA MET A 143 7.82 -18.18 -11.77
C MET A 143 7.32 -16.93 -11.05
N TYR A 144 8.15 -16.34 -10.19
CA TYR A 144 7.80 -15.11 -9.47
C TYR A 144 8.08 -13.88 -10.32
N GLY A 145 9.21 -13.86 -11.03
CA GLY A 145 9.58 -12.77 -11.93
C GLY A 145 8.61 -12.54 -13.08
N GLY A 146 7.82 -13.54 -13.47
CA GLY A 146 6.75 -13.38 -14.47
C GLY A 146 5.68 -12.37 -14.06
N HIS A 147 5.47 -12.17 -12.76
CA HIS A 147 4.53 -11.17 -12.22
C HIS A 147 5.15 -9.77 -12.07
N ILE A 148 6.48 -9.71 -11.98
CA ILE A 148 7.19 -8.49 -11.61
C ILE A 148 7.47 -7.65 -12.86
N THR A 149 6.93 -6.44 -12.86
CA THR A 149 7.04 -5.49 -13.98
C THR A 149 8.04 -4.36 -13.74
N ASP A 150 8.53 -4.21 -12.51
CA ASP A 150 9.54 -3.22 -12.14
C ASP A 150 10.93 -3.86 -12.05
N ASP A 151 11.94 -3.26 -12.69
CA ASP A 151 13.28 -3.85 -12.76
C ASP A 151 13.98 -3.89 -11.39
N TRP A 152 13.69 -2.94 -10.50
CA TRP A 152 14.27 -2.92 -9.15
C TRP A 152 13.64 -3.99 -8.26
N ASP A 153 12.32 -4.15 -8.34
CA ASP A 153 11.63 -5.27 -7.68
C ASP A 153 12.11 -6.61 -8.23
N ARG A 154 12.36 -6.71 -9.54
CA ARG A 154 12.86 -7.95 -10.17
C ARG A 154 14.24 -8.31 -9.63
N ARG A 155 15.14 -7.33 -9.54
CA ARG A 155 16.45 -7.49 -8.93
C ARG A 155 16.34 -7.92 -7.46
N LEU A 156 15.44 -7.30 -6.69
CA LEU A 156 15.21 -7.68 -5.29
C LEU A 156 14.77 -9.15 -5.17
N CYS A 157 13.82 -9.58 -6.00
CA CYS A 157 13.34 -10.96 -6.03
C CYS A 157 14.46 -11.97 -6.32
N ILE A 158 15.33 -11.66 -7.28
CA ILE A 158 16.49 -12.50 -7.63
C ILE A 158 17.47 -12.55 -6.45
N SER A 159 17.81 -11.40 -5.86
CA SER A 159 18.73 -11.35 -4.72
C SER A 159 18.23 -12.16 -3.52
N TYR A 160 16.93 -12.23 -3.26
CA TYR A 160 16.40 -13.15 -2.24
C TYR A 160 16.73 -14.61 -2.54
N LEU A 161 16.54 -15.03 -3.78
CA LEU A 161 16.82 -16.41 -4.16
C LEU A 161 18.33 -16.69 -4.16
N GLU A 162 19.17 -15.70 -4.45
CA GLU A 162 20.62 -15.83 -4.32
C GLU A 162 21.06 -16.08 -2.87
N GLU A 163 20.48 -15.34 -1.92
CA GLU A 163 20.81 -15.47 -0.49
C GLU A 163 20.19 -16.74 0.14
N LEU A 164 18.95 -17.07 -0.22
CA LEU A 164 18.21 -18.19 0.37
C LEU A 164 18.56 -19.55 -0.26
N MET A 165 18.95 -19.58 -1.54
CA MET A 165 19.23 -20.83 -2.28
C MET A 165 20.70 -20.94 -2.67
N GLN A 166 21.50 -21.34 -1.69
CA GLN A 166 22.94 -21.55 -1.82
C GLN A 166 23.34 -22.93 -1.28
N PRO A 167 24.53 -23.45 -1.65
CA PRO A 167 25.01 -24.75 -1.15
C PRO A 167 24.94 -24.89 0.38
N ASP A 168 25.31 -23.84 1.12
CA ASP A 168 25.31 -23.76 2.59
C ASP A 168 23.92 -24.02 3.21
N LEU A 169 22.84 -23.89 2.43
CA LEU A 169 21.48 -24.28 2.83
C LEU A 169 21.41 -25.77 3.12
N VAL A 170 21.97 -26.61 2.24
CA VAL A 170 21.94 -28.07 2.36
C VAL A 170 22.88 -28.55 3.47
N ASP A 171 23.99 -27.83 3.67
CA ASP A 171 24.94 -28.11 4.73
C ASP A 171 24.42 -27.70 6.13
N GLY A 172 23.29 -26.98 6.19
CA GLY A 172 22.63 -26.54 7.43
C GLY A 172 23.34 -25.38 8.12
N GLU A 173 24.28 -24.72 7.43
CA GLU A 173 25.07 -23.60 7.96
C GLU A 173 24.42 -22.24 7.66
N LEU A 174 23.45 -22.22 6.74
CA LEU A 174 22.72 -21.01 6.37
C LEU A 174 21.68 -20.60 7.43
N PHE A 175 21.54 -19.29 7.62
CA PHE A 175 20.44 -18.69 8.33
C PHE A 175 19.47 -18.04 7.33
N LEU A 176 18.20 -18.47 7.34
CA LEU A 176 17.14 -17.87 6.52
C LEU A 176 16.83 -16.43 6.96
N ALA A 177 17.01 -16.16 8.26
CA ALA A 177 16.98 -14.83 8.85
C ALA A 177 17.91 -14.78 10.08
N PRO A 178 18.28 -13.59 10.59
CA PRO A 178 18.95 -13.46 11.87
C PRO A 178 18.19 -14.22 12.98
N GLY A 179 18.83 -15.27 13.52
CA GLY A 179 18.23 -16.11 14.57
C GLY A 179 17.28 -17.20 14.07
N PHE A 180 17.17 -17.42 12.75
CA PHE A 180 16.37 -18.50 12.16
C PHE A 180 17.24 -19.35 11.21
N PRO A 181 17.80 -20.48 11.68
CA PRO A 181 18.66 -21.33 10.87
C PRO A 181 17.88 -22.10 9.79
N ALA A 182 18.61 -22.68 8.83
CA ALA A 182 18.06 -23.65 7.89
C ALA A 182 17.44 -24.82 8.67
N PRO A 183 16.28 -25.34 8.22
CA PRO A 183 15.56 -26.36 8.97
C PRO A 183 16.32 -27.70 8.92
N PRO A 184 16.27 -28.52 9.98
CA PRO A 184 16.81 -29.87 9.95
C PRO A 184 15.99 -30.75 8.98
N ASN A 185 16.60 -31.82 8.47
CA ASN A 185 15.85 -32.82 7.69
C ASN A 185 14.89 -33.58 8.63
N THR A 186 13.59 -33.34 8.48
CA THR A 186 12.53 -33.94 9.30
C THR A 186 11.28 -34.23 8.46
N ASP A 187 10.29 -34.88 9.07
CA ASP A 187 8.97 -35.08 8.49
C ASP A 187 8.10 -33.81 8.49
N TYR A 188 6.94 -33.89 7.85
CA TYR A 188 6.00 -32.78 7.71
C TYR A 188 5.62 -32.18 9.07
N GLN A 189 5.27 -33.02 10.05
CA GLN A 189 4.93 -32.54 11.39
C GLN A 189 6.12 -31.88 12.09
N GLY A 190 7.32 -32.42 11.92
CA GLY A 190 8.55 -31.83 12.42
C GLY A 190 8.84 -30.46 11.83
N TYR A 191 8.49 -30.19 10.56
CA TYR A 191 8.64 -28.83 10.01
C TYR A 191 7.69 -27.83 10.64
N HIS A 192 6.44 -28.22 10.93
CA HIS A 192 5.53 -27.37 11.69
C HIS A 192 6.07 -27.12 13.11
N ALA A 193 6.52 -28.16 13.82
CA ALA A 193 7.12 -28.00 15.14
C ALA A 193 8.40 -27.13 15.11
N TYR A 194 9.23 -27.26 14.08
CA TYR A 194 10.41 -26.42 13.91
C TYR A 194 10.07 -24.95 13.77
N ILE A 195 9.00 -24.61 13.04
CA ILE A 195 8.53 -23.23 12.92
C ILE A 195 8.06 -22.70 14.28
N ASP A 196 7.31 -23.52 15.02
CA ASP A 196 6.80 -23.17 16.35
C ASP A 196 7.90 -22.91 17.38
N GLU A 197 9.00 -23.67 17.31
CA GLU A 197 10.07 -23.64 18.31
C GLU A 197 11.24 -22.72 17.93
N ALA A 198 11.63 -22.68 16.66
CA ALA A 198 12.87 -22.04 16.21
C ALA A 198 12.67 -20.64 15.62
N MET A 199 11.45 -20.30 15.17
CA MET A 199 11.23 -18.98 14.56
C MET A 199 11.33 -17.88 15.63
N PRO A 200 12.18 -16.85 15.41
CA PRO A 200 12.26 -15.74 16.35
C PRO A 200 10.98 -14.89 16.29
N PRO A 201 10.76 -14.03 17.31
CA PRO A 201 9.64 -13.09 17.28
C PRO A 201 9.59 -12.28 15.99
N GLU A 202 8.35 -12.01 15.56
CA GLU A 202 8.06 -11.25 14.35
C GLU A 202 8.88 -9.94 14.32
N SER A 203 9.65 -9.74 13.26
CA SER A 203 10.47 -8.55 13.07
C SER A 203 10.79 -8.32 11.59
N PRO A 204 11.10 -7.08 11.18
CA PRO A 204 11.49 -6.79 9.79
C PRO A 204 12.65 -7.65 9.27
N TYR A 205 13.52 -8.15 10.15
CA TYR A 205 14.62 -9.04 9.79
C TYR A 205 14.14 -10.34 9.15
N LEU A 206 12.99 -10.88 9.56
CA LEU A 206 12.37 -12.04 8.91
C LEU A 206 11.98 -11.76 7.46
N TYR A 207 11.95 -10.51 7.03
CA TYR A 207 11.67 -10.13 5.66
C TYR A 207 12.90 -9.57 4.97
N GLY A 208 14.11 -9.69 5.54
CA GLY A 208 15.31 -9.04 5.01
C GLY A 208 15.28 -7.51 5.05
N LEU A 209 14.53 -6.92 5.99
CA LEU A 209 14.43 -5.47 6.18
C LEU A 209 15.12 -5.04 7.47
N HIS A 210 15.55 -3.78 7.50
CA HIS A 210 16.03 -3.13 8.72
C HIS A 210 14.86 -2.88 9.70
N PRO A 211 15.05 -2.98 11.03
CA PRO A 211 14.00 -2.76 12.04
C PRO A 211 13.22 -1.46 11.90
N ASN A 212 13.85 -0.40 11.39
CA ASN A 212 13.18 0.89 11.15
C ASN A 212 12.01 0.80 10.17
N ALA A 213 11.93 -0.24 9.32
CA ALA A 213 10.79 -0.46 8.44
C ALA A 213 9.48 -0.67 9.24
N GLU A 214 9.57 -1.26 10.43
CA GLU A 214 8.42 -1.43 11.34
C GLU A 214 7.88 -0.09 11.82
N ILE A 215 8.76 0.87 12.12
CA ILE A 215 8.35 2.21 12.57
C ILE A 215 7.49 2.88 11.49
N GLY A 216 7.92 2.83 10.22
CA GLY A 216 7.16 3.41 9.10
C GLY A 216 5.81 2.71 8.88
N PHE A 217 5.79 1.38 8.92
CA PHE A 217 4.57 0.58 8.84
C PHE A 217 3.57 0.91 9.96
N LEU A 218 4.02 0.93 11.21
CA LEU A 218 3.18 1.23 12.38
C LEU A 218 2.70 2.67 12.38
N SER A 219 3.53 3.62 11.92
CA SER A 219 3.15 5.04 11.80
C SER A 219 2.03 5.20 10.78
N THR A 220 2.19 4.64 9.57
CA THR A 220 1.17 4.67 8.52
C THR A 220 -0.13 3.99 8.97
N THR A 221 -0.03 2.85 9.64
CA THR A 221 -1.19 2.13 10.18
C THR A 221 -1.92 2.96 11.23
N SER A 222 -1.17 3.64 12.11
CA SER A 222 -1.72 4.53 13.14
C SER A 222 -2.40 5.75 12.52
N GLU A 223 -1.77 6.39 11.52
CA GLU A 223 -2.35 7.51 10.77
C GLU A 223 -3.66 7.12 10.08
N ASN A 224 -3.69 5.94 9.44
CA ASN A 224 -4.91 5.41 8.83
C ASN A 224 -6.01 5.18 9.88
N LEU A 225 -5.66 4.62 11.04
CA LEU A 225 -6.60 4.43 12.15
C LEU A 225 -7.16 5.77 12.64
N PHE A 226 -6.29 6.76 12.88
CA PHE A 226 -6.72 8.09 13.32
C PHE A 226 -7.60 8.78 12.28
N ARG A 227 -7.29 8.62 10.99
CA ARG A 227 -8.12 9.15 9.90
C ARG A 227 -9.51 8.51 9.91
N THR A 228 -9.60 7.19 10.01
CA THR A 228 -10.90 6.50 10.11
C THR A 228 -11.69 6.92 11.35
N VAL A 229 -11.02 7.10 12.50
CA VAL A 229 -11.66 7.63 13.72
C VAL A 229 -12.16 9.06 13.51
N PHE A 230 -11.39 9.90 12.83
CA PHE A 230 -11.78 11.27 12.52
C PHE A 230 -12.99 11.34 11.57
N GLU A 231 -13.02 10.48 10.54
CA GLU A 231 -14.14 10.36 9.61
C GLU A 231 -15.45 9.88 10.29
N MET A 232 -15.33 9.07 11.35
CA MET A 232 -16.47 8.60 12.14
C MET A 232 -17.02 9.65 13.13
N GLN A 233 -16.35 10.81 13.30
CA GLN A 233 -16.86 11.83 14.21
C GLN A 233 -18.23 12.35 13.75
N PRO A 234 -19.20 12.54 14.67
CA PRO A 234 -20.51 13.05 14.33
C PRO A 234 -20.39 14.41 13.63
N ARG A 235 -20.90 14.50 12.39
CA ARG A 235 -20.96 15.75 11.63
C ARG A 235 -21.79 16.83 12.35
N GLU A 236 -22.74 16.38 13.17
CA GLU A 236 -23.56 17.21 14.06
C GLU A 236 -23.32 16.79 15.52
N ALA A 237 -22.12 17.04 16.05
CA ALA A 237 -21.98 17.07 17.50
C ALA A 237 -22.72 18.32 18.02
N GLY A 238 -23.96 18.11 18.46
CA GLY A 238 -24.90 19.15 18.86
C GLY A 238 -24.37 20.14 19.90
N SER A 239 -24.45 21.42 19.54
CA SER A 239 -25.19 22.46 20.27
C SER A 239 -25.50 22.16 21.74
N SER A 240 -24.48 22.21 22.60
CA SER A 240 -24.68 22.41 24.03
C SER A 240 -23.64 23.36 24.60
N GLY A 241 -23.93 24.66 24.46
CA GLY A 241 -23.54 25.66 25.46
C GLY A 241 -22.11 26.18 25.49
N GLY A 242 -21.32 26.02 24.42
CA GLY A 242 -20.01 26.67 24.28
C GLY A 242 -19.80 27.19 22.86
N ALA A 243 -19.02 28.25 22.68
CA ALA A 243 -18.57 28.72 21.37
C ALA A 243 -17.59 27.70 20.76
N THR A 244 -18.11 26.56 20.31
CA THR A 244 -17.36 25.56 19.56
C THR A 244 -17.34 25.98 18.09
N VAL A 245 -16.13 26.23 17.58
CA VAL A 245 -15.82 26.50 16.17
C VAL A 245 -16.47 25.41 15.31
N THR A 246 -17.39 25.81 14.44
CA THR A 246 -18.07 24.88 13.53
C THR A 246 -17.10 24.35 12.48
N ARG A 247 -17.49 23.28 11.77
CA ARG A 247 -16.74 22.77 10.62
C ARG A 247 -16.54 23.87 9.57
N GLU A 248 -17.61 24.59 9.25
CA GLU A 248 -17.57 25.71 8.31
C GLU A 248 -16.63 26.81 8.79
N ASP A 249 -16.63 27.14 10.08
CA ASP A 249 -15.69 28.13 10.65
C ASP A 249 -14.23 27.68 10.51
N LYS A 250 -13.92 26.39 10.76
CA LYS A 250 -12.57 25.85 10.58
C LYS A 250 -12.13 25.91 9.12
N VAL A 251 -13.00 25.48 8.22
CA VAL A 251 -12.69 25.51 6.78
C VAL A 251 -12.51 26.95 6.31
N LYS A 252 -13.34 27.88 6.79
CA LYS A 252 -13.20 29.30 6.49
C LYS A 252 -11.85 29.85 6.96
N GLN A 253 -11.40 29.51 8.17
CA GLN A 253 -10.07 29.90 8.66
C GLN A 253 -8.95 29.38 7.74
N ILE A 254 -9.04 28.12 7.29
CA ILE A 254 -8.07 27.52 6.36
C ILE A 254 -8.11 28.24 5.01
N VAL A 255 -9.30 28.52 4.48
CA VAL A 255 -9.49 29.25 3.21
C VAL A 255 -8.86 30.64 3.30
N ASP A 256 -9.15 31.38 4.36
CA ASP A 256 -8.63 32.73 4.59
C ASP A 256 -7.09 32.71 4.71
N GLU A 257 -6.53 31.77 5.48
CA GLU A 257 -5.08 31.60 5.65
C GLU A 257 -4.37 31.28 4.33
N ILE A 258 -4.93 30.35 3.55
CA ILE A 258 -4.35 29.99 2.24
C ILE A 258 -4.43 31.18 1.29
N ILE A 259 -5.59 31.85 1.19
CA ILE A 259 -5.76 33.02 0.31
C ILE A 259 -4.78 34.14 0.68
N GLU A 260 -4.60 34.43 1.97
CA GLU A 260 -3.72 35.49 2.46
C GLU A 260 -2.24 35.21 2.13
N LYS A 261 -1.80 33.95 2.29
CA LYS A 261 -0.40 33.56 2.11
C LYS A 261 -0.01 33.28 0.66
N LEU A 262 -0.97 33.13 -0.24
CA LEU A 262 -0.70 32.71 -1.61
C LEU A 262 -0.22 33.90 -2.44
N PRO A 263 1.01 33.84 -3.02
CA PRO A 263 1.63 34.98 -3.67
C PRO A 263 0.92 35.40 -4.96
N GLU A 264 1.29 36.57 -5.49
CA GLU A 264 0.83 37.01 -6.80
C GLU A 264 1.36 36.11 -7.92
N GLU A 265 0.66 36.12 -9.06
CA GLU A 265 1.06 35.33 -10.22
C GLU A 265 2.35 35.90 -10.82
N PHE A 266 3.23 35.02 -11.31
CA PHE A 266 4.44 35.42 -12.01
C PHE A 266 4.07 36.20 -13.27
N ASN A 267 4.57 37.43 -13.40
CA ASN A 267 4.40 38.22 -14.61
C ASN A 267 5.31 37.69 -15.72
N MET A 268 4.78 36.74 -16.51
CA MET A 268 5.54 36.08 -17.55
C MET A 268 6.08 37.06 -18.61
N THR A 269 5.38 38.15 -18.89
CA THR A 269 5.86 39.16 -19.85
C THR A 269 7.12 39.86 -19.35
N GLU A 270 7.15 40.20 -18.06
CA GLU A 270 8.32 40.82 -17.43
C GLU A 270 9.50 39.84 -17.36
N ILE A 271 9.24 38.62 -16.86
CA ILE A 271 10.28 37.58 -16.69
C ILE A 271 10.90 37.19 -18.04
N MET A 272 10.07 37.00 -19.08
CA MET A 272 10.58 36.68 -20.42
C MET A 272 11.28 37.87 -21.10
N GLY A 273 10.96 39.10 -20.70
CA GLY A 273 11.59 40.32 -21.22
C GLY A 273 12.97 40.60 -20.62
N LYS A 274 13.26 40.09 -19.42
CA LYS A 274 14.56 40.24 -18.73
C LYS A 274 15.66 39.33 -19.30
N VAL A 275 15.31 38.30 -20.06
CA VAL A 275 16.28 37.30 -20.52
C VAL A 275 16.71 37.54 -21.97
N GLU A 276 18.00 37.89 -22.14
CA GLU A 276 18.61 38.13 -23.45
C GLU A 276 18.92 36.84 -24.21
N GLU A 277 19.44 35.81 -23.52
CA GLU A 277 19.80 34.52 -24.12
C GLU A 277 18.92 33.38 -23.57
N ARG A 278 18.18 32.72 -24.47
CA ARG A 278 17.27 31.62 -24.10
C ARG A 278 17.96 30.27 -24.21
N THR A 279 18.51 29.81 -23.10
CA THR A 279 19.02 28.43 -22.98
C THR A 279 17.88 27.45 -22.65
N PRO A 280 18.06 26.14 -22.87
CA PRO A 280 17.04 25.14 -22.50
C PRO A 280 16.62 25.21 -21.03
N TYR A 281 17.53 25.50 -20.10
CA TYR A 281 17.22 25.63 -18.67
C TYR A 281 16.32 26.84 -18.36
N VAL A 282 16.54 27.97 -19.04
CA VAL A 282 15.67 29.16 -18.93
C VAL A 282 14.25 28.84 -19.41
N ILE A 283 14.13 28.09 -20.51
CA ILE A 283 12.83 27.69 -21.05
C ILE A 283 12.08 26.79 -20.06
N VAL A 284 12.78 25.85 -19.40
CA VAL A 284 12.19 25.01 -18.35
C VAL A 284 11.72 25.87 -17.17
N ALA A 285 12.51 26.85 -16.72
CA ALA A 285 12.10 27.76 -15.65
C ALA A 285 10.83 28.55 -16.01
N PHE A 286 10.72 29.04 -17.25
CA PHE A 286 9.49 29.71 -17.71
C PHE A 286 8.28 28.77 -17.71
N GLN A 287 8.46 27.51 -18.13
CA GLN A 287 7.39 26.51 -18.11
C GLN A 287 6.96 26.18 -16.68
N GLU A 288 7.90 26.07 -15.74
CA GLU A 288 7.58 25.85 -14.33
C GLU A 288 6.84 27.04 -13.72
N CYS A 289 7.26 28.29 -13.99
CA CYS A 289 6.51 29.48 -13.54
C CYS A 289 5.08 29.51 -14.11
N GLN A 290 4.91 29.16 -15.39
CA GLN A 290 3.57 29.06 -16.00
C GLN A 290 2.72 27.96 -15.36
N ARG A 291 3.31 26.78 -15.12
CA ARG A 291 2.64 25.65 -14.46
C ARG A 291 2.20 26.01 -13.04
N MET A 292 3.06 26.73 -12.29
CA MET A 292 2.72 27.26 -10.98
C MET A 292 1.59 28.29 -11.06
N ASN A 293 1.61 29.21 -12.03
CA ASN A 293 0.51 30.17 -12.24
C ASN A 293 -0.84 29.47 -12.50
N PHE A 294 -0.86 28.39 -13.29
CA PHE A 294 -2.09 27.62 -13.50
C PHE A 294 -2.60 26.98 -12.21
N LEU A 295 -1.70 26.45 -11.37
CA LEU A 295 -2.06 25.87 -10.07
C LEU A 295 -2.56 26.95 -9.10
N THR A 296 -1.79 28.01 -8.88
CA THR A 296 -2.13 29.10 -7.95
C THR A 296 -3.39 29.85 -8.38
N GLY A 297 -3.57 30.06 -9.69
CA GLY A 297 -4.77 30.67 -10.25
C GLY A 297 -6.01 29.81 -10.02
N GLU A 298 -5.90 28.50 -10.21
CA GLU A 298 -6.99 27.57 -9.88
C GLU A 298 -7.32 27.60 -8.38
N MET A 299 -6.30 27.53 -7.51
CA MET A 299 -6.49 27.60 -6.06
C MET A 299 -7.23 28.88 -5.67
N LYS A 300 -6.79 30.05 -6.16
CA LYS A 300 -7.45 31.34 -5.93
C LYS A 300 -8.91 31.31 -6.41
N ARG A 301 -9.19 30.78 -7.59
CA ARG A 301 -10.56 30.70 -8.12
C ARG A 301 -11.44 29.82 -7.24
N SER A 302 -11.00 28.58 -6.99
CA SER A 302 -11.79 27.61 -6.22
C SER A 302 -12.03 28.03 -4.77
N LEU A 303 -11.03 28.65 -4.13
CA LEU A 303 -11.16 29.12 -2.75
C LEU A 303 -12.08 30.35 -2.64
N LYS A 304 -12.04 31.27 -3.61
CA LYS A 304 -12.98 32.41 -3.66
C LYS A 304 -14.41 31.95 -3.88
N GLU A 305 -14.62 30.99 -4.78
CA GLU A 305 -15.94 30.40 -5.02
C GLU A 305 -16.47 29.72 -3.75
N LEU A 306 -15.63 28.97 -3.03
CA LEU A 306 -15.99 28.35 -1.76
C LEU A 306 -16.31 29.40 -0.68
N ASP A 307 -15.52 30.47 -0.55
CA ASP A 307 -15.77 31.55 0.43
C ASP A 307 -17.13 32.24 0.17
N LEU A 308 -17.48 32.49 -1.09
CA LEU A 308 -18.78 33.02 -1.48
C LEU A 308 -19.92 32.03 -1.20
N GLY A 309 -19.67 30.73 -1.40
CA GLY A 309 -20.60 29.66 -1.04
C GLY A 309 -20.87 29.61 0.47
N LEU A 310 -19.81 29.68 1.30
CA LEU A 310 -19.89 29.72 2.76
C LEU A 310 -20.61 30.99 3.28
N LYS A 311 -20.55 32.10 2.54
CA LYS A 311 -21.32 33.33 2.84
C LYS A 311 -22.78 33.25 2.41
N GLY A 312 -23.17 32.21 1.67
CA GLY A 312 -24.51 32.05 1.09
C GLY A 312 -24.76 32.92 -0.14
N GLU A 313 -23.72 33.50 -0.74
CA GLU A 313 -23.82 34.33 -1.94
C GLU A 313 -23.84 33.49 -3.24
N LEU A 314 -23.27 32.29 -3.19
CA LEU A 314 -23.34 31.29 -4.25
C LEU A 314 -24.01 30.01 -3.74
N THR A 315 -24.76 29.35 -4.63
CA THR A 315 -25.28 28.02 -4.35
C THR A 315 -24.13 27.02 -4.27
N ILE A 316 -24.04 26.29 -3.16
CA ILE A 316 -23.03 25.25 -2.97
C ILE A 316 -23.20 24.16 -4.03
N THR A 317 -22.11 23.85 -4.73
CA THR A 317 -22.03 22.79 -5.73
C THR A 317 -21.32 21.57 -5.16
N SER A 318 -21.47 20.40 -5.79
CA SER A 318 -20.77 19.18 -5.37
C SER A 318 -19.24 19.36 -5.34
N HIS A 319 -18.67 20.13 -6.28
CA HIS A 319 -17.24 20.43 -6.29
C HIS A 319 -16.79 21.29 -5.10
N MET A 320 -17.66 22.18 -4.61
CA MET A 320 -17.40 22.96 -3.40
C MET A 320 -17.46 22.08 -2.15
N GLU A 321 -18.42 21.16 -2.08
CA GLU A 321 -18.51 20.19 -0.98
C GLU A 321 -17.27 19.27 -0.94
N ASP A 322 -16.82 18.78 -2.09
CA ASP A 322 -15.60 17.97 -2.19
C ASP A 322 -14.36 18.76 -1.73
N LEU A 323 -14.26 20.03 -2.16
CA LEU A 323 -13.19 20.94 -1.73
C LEU A 323 -13.25 21.19 -0.22
N GLU A 324 -14.41 21.52 0.32
CA GLU A 324 -14.62 21.77 1.75
C GLU A 324 -14.25 20.53 2.59
N ASN A 325 -14.68 19.34 2.15
CA ASN A 325 -14.31 18.07 2.79
C ASN A 325 -12.79 17.85 2.77
N ALA A 326 -12.13 18.07 1.63
CA ALA A 326 -10.69 17.90 1.51
C ALA A 326 -9.92 18.86 2.43
N LEU A 327 -10.31 20.14 2.47
CA LEU A 327 -9.72 21.14 3.35
C LEU A 327 -9.88 20.76 4.83
N PHE A 328 -11.08 20.30 5.22
CA PHE A 328 -11.36 19.89 6.60
C PHE A 328 -10.54 18.65 7.04
N LEU A 329 -10.29 17.71 6.11
CA LEU A 329 -9.57 16.47 6.36
C LEU A 329 -8.04 16.60 6.21
N ASP A 330 -7.49 17.82 6.07
CA ASP A 330 -6.08 18.08 5.76
C ASP A 330 -5.58 17.35 4.50
N GLN A 331 -6.43 17.25 3.48
CA GLN A 331 -6.11 16.62 2.19
C GLN A 331 -5.98 17.65 1.08
N VAL A 332 -5.02 17.43 0.18
CA VAL A 332 -4.90 18.26 -1.03
C VAL A 332 -6.09 17.95 -1.96
N PRO A 333 -6.94 18.94 -2.29
CA PRO A 333 -8.10 18.75 -3.15
C PRO A 333 -7.73 18.18 -4.52
N GLY A 334 -8.55 17.25 -5.03
CA GLY A 334 -8.26 16.56 -6.30
C GLY A 334 -8.11 17.50 -7.50
N ILE A 335 -8.84 18.62 -7.53
CA ILE A 335 -8.71 19.65 -8.58
C ILE A 335 -7.35 20.34 -8.58
N TRP A 336 -6.66 20.40 -7.43
CA TRP A 336 -5.31 20.94 -7.31
C TRP A 336 -4.28 19.88 -7.67
N THR A 337 -4.47 18.63 -7.20
CA THR A 337 -3.58 17.49 -7.49
C THR A 337 -3.40 17.23 -8.98
N GLN A 338 -4.45 17.43 -9.80
CA GLN A 338 -4.36 17.30 -11.27
C GLN A 338 -3.39 18.31 -11.92
N ARG A 339 -3.12 19.43 -11.26
CA ARG A 339 -2.23 20.51 -11.75
C ARG A 339 -0.92 20.57 -10.98
N ALA A 340 -0.90 20.06 -9.75
CA ALA A 340 0.24 20.02 -8.87
C ALA A 340 1.25 18.93 -9.25
N TYR A 341 2.39 18.95 -8.57
CA TYR A 341 3.37 17.87 -8.56
C TYR A 341 2.89 16.73 -7.64
N PRO A 342 3.28 15.46 -7.92
CA PRO A 342 2.94 14.33 -7.05
C PRO A 342 3.47 14.53 -5.63
N SER A 343 2.61 14.34 -4.63
CA SER A 343 2.96 14.43 -3.21
C SER A 343 2.02 13.56 -2.38
N LEU A 344 2.53 13.06 -1.25
CA LEU A 344 1.76 12.35 -0.22
C LEU A 344 1.59 13.20 1.05
N LEU A 345 2.02 14.45 1.03
CA LEU A 345 1.89 15.37 2.16
C LEU A 345 0.42 15.74 2.40
N GLY A 346 0.04 15.88 3.67
CA GLY A 346 -1.20 16.57 4.06
C GLY A 346 -1.20 18.02 3.59
N LEU A 347 -2.39 18.62 3.48
CA LEU A 347 -2.61 19.95 2.93
C LEU A 347 -1.68 21.00 3.53
N THR A 348 -1.54 21.01 4.85
CA THR A 348 -0.72 22.01 5.57
C THR A 348 0.75 21.92 5.15
N SER A 349 1.33 20.73 5.18
CA SER A 349 2.73 20.48 4.79
C SER A 349 2.95 20.68 3.29
N TRP A 350 1.97 20.27 2.47
CA TRP A 350 1.99 20.47 1.03
C TRP A 350 1.97 21.95 0.66
N PHE A 351 1.15 22.76 1.33
CA PHE A 351 1.07 24.19 1.08
C PHE A 351 2.36 24.91 1.48
N ALA A 352 2.98 24.52 2.60
CA ALA A 352 4.30 25.03 2.98
C ALA A 352 5.37 24.71 1.93
N ASP A 353 5.38 23.48 1.40
CA ASP A 353 6.27 23.08 0.30
C ASP A 353 6.01 23.89 -0.99
N LEU A 354 4.74 24.11 -1.34
CA LEU A 354 4.35 24.94 -2.48
C LEU A 354 4.90 26.37 -2.35
N LEU A 355 4.76 26.99 -1.17
CA LEU A 355 5.28 28.34 -0.94
C LEU A 355 6.81 28.41 -1.06
N LEU A 356 7.53 27.37 -0.63
CA LEU A 356 8.98 27.29 -0.81
C LEU A 356 9.34 27.20 -2.30
N ARG A 357 8.65 26.35 -3.07
CA ARG A 357 8.88 26.23 -4.53
C ARG A 357 8.61 27.53 -5.26
N LEU A 358 7.53 28.24 -4.90
CA LEU A 358 7.22 29.55 -5.49
C LEU A 358 8.33 30.56 -5.20
N ARG A 359 8.88 30.56 -3.98
CA ARG A 359 10.01 31.44 -3.60
C ARG A 359 11.30 31.09 -4.36
N GLU A 360 11.58 29.81 -4.56
CA GLU A 360 12.73 29.36 -5.36
C GLU A 360 12.60 29.83 -6.81
N LEU A 361 11.42 29.67 -7.42
CA LEU A 361 11.15 30.16 -8.77
C LEU A 361 11.20 31.69 -8.87
N GLU A 362 10.72 32.40 -7.85
CA GLU A 362 10.87 33.86 -7.76
C GLU A 362 12.34 34.27 -7.78
N THR A 363 13.17 33.60 -6.97
CA THR A 363 14.63 33.81 -6.92
C THR A 363 15.30 33.52 -8.27
N TRP A 364 14.82 32.51 -9.01
CA TRP A 364 15.35 32.18 -10.34
C TRP A 364 14.85 33.12 -11.46
N SER A 365 13.76 33.86 -11.21
CA SER A 365 13.14 34.77 -12.17
C SER A 365 13.62 36.23 -12.07
N THR A 366 14.30 36.57 -10.97
CA THR A 366 15.01 37.84 -10.73
C THR A 366 16.46 37.73 -11.11
#